data_AF-A0A143G998-F1
#
_entry.id   AF-A0A143G998-F1
#
_cell.length_a   1.000
_cell.length_b   1.000
_cell.length_c   1.000
_cell.angle_alpha   90.00
_cell.angle_beta   90.00
_cell.angle_gamma   90.00
#
_symmetry.space_group_name_H-M   'P 1'
#
loop_
_entity.id
_entity.type
_entity.pdbx_description
1 polymer ?
#
loop_
_entity_poly.entity_id
_entity_poly.type
_entity_poly.pdbx_seq_one_letter_code
_entity_poly.pdbx_strand_id
1 'polypeptide(L)'
;MWGLVLRGLGTAGGRSAGVGEIVVTQGGKTIATEAAKGMAAIVLAKEVSKDITKQQRCNKCEPYQLGNKHQIKRPMGNEINTQYQIKIANLSSYPLTFKASAPYLVPGNKKQTTEIQEWTLAGVSFDGLWPMECILVEAKGRYEQFLDPKKKEFIRDSVYKGLVKEAQSQRVVKNRFKTAKLNWYFYEQAAKRHFDIVSRRVVTTIFMPL
;
A
#
# COMPACT_ATOMS: atom_id res chain seq x y z
N MET A 1 72.75 24.22 49.82
CA MET A 1 73.26 24.33 48.43
C MET A 1 72.04 24.27 47.51
N TRP A 2 71.66 25.44 46.94
CA TRP A 2 70.80 25.69 45.76
C TRP A 2 69.51 24.83 45.62
N GLY A 3 68.27 25.30 45.78
CA GLY A 3 67.68 26.65 45.67
C GLY A 3 67.10 26.87 44.27
N LEU A 4 65.77 26.76 44.10
CA LEU A 4 65.05 27.46 43.02
C LEU A 4 63.56 27.63 43.35
N VAL A 5 63.11 28.86 43.09
CA VAL A 5 61.92 29.55 43.58
C VAL A 5 60.81 29.49 42.54
N LEU A 6 59.58 29.27 43.00
CA LEU A 6 58.33 29.48 42.27
C LEU A 6 57.90 30.96 42.35
N ARG A 7 57.54 31.57 41.20
CA ARG A 7 56.56 32.67 41.03
C ARG A 7 56.49 32.98 39.53
N GLY A 8 55.39 32.71 38.83
CA GLY A 8 54.14 33.51 38.75
C GLY A 8 54.03 34.00 37.29
N LEU A 9 52.90 34.24 36.63
CA LEU A 9 51.52 34.48 37.05
C LEU A 9 50.61 34.43 35.79
N GLY A 10 49.35 34.02 35.98
CA GLY A 10 48.19 34.42 35.13
C GLY A 10 47.81 33.45 34.01
N THR A 11 46.55 33.09 33.76
CA THR A 11 45.24 33.42 34.36
C THR A 11 44.22 32.37 33.86
N ALA A 12 43.20 32.08 34.69
CA ALA A 12 41.83 31.62 34.41
C ALA A 12 41.56 30.87 33.08
N GLY A 13 40.98 29.67 33.07
CA GLY A 13 39.64 29.37 33.57
C GLY A 13 39.04 28.26 32.69
N GLY A 14 38.17 27.43 33.26
CA GLY A 14 37.92 26.08 32.74
C GLY A 14 36.86 25.90 31.64
N ARG A 15 36.71 24.60 31.35
CA ARG A 15 35.61 23.83 30.71
C ARG A 15 35.64 23.60 29.19
N SER A 16 35.70 22.28 28.91
CA SER A 16 35.01 21.52 27.86
C SER A 16 35.26 21.87 26.39
N ALA A 17 35.89 20.96 25.65
CA ALA A 17 35.20 19.94 24.85
C ALA A 17 36.24 19.20 24.00
N GLY A 18 36.35 17.89 24.17
CA GLY A 18 37.21 17.04 23.37
C GLY A 18 36.71 16.98 21.92
N VAL A 19 37.40 17.66 21.03
CA VAL A 19 37.51 17.29 19.62
C VAL A 19 38.94 16.81 19.44
N GLY A 20 39.19 15.58 19.89
CA GLY A 20 40.43 14.88 19.62
C GLY A 20 40.29 14.16 18.29
N GLU A 21 40.77 14.79 17.23
CA GLU A 21 41.04 14.12 15.96
C GLU A 21 42.17 13.11 16.22
N ILE A 22 41.84 11.81 16.23
CA ILE A 22 42.85 10.75 16.33
C ILE A 22 43.26 10.40 14.90
N VAL A 23 44.31 11.07 14.41
CA VAL A 23 45.01 10.67 13.19
C VAL A 23 46.06 9.62 13.58
N VAL A 24 45.80 8.35 13.26
CA VAL A 24 46.83 7.31 13.25
C VAL A 24 46.99 6.81 11.82
N THR A 25 48.11 7.17 11.21
CA THR A 25 48.56 6.61 9.93
C THR A 25 49.59 5.51 10.18
N GLN A 26 49.26 4.29 9.75
CA GLN A 26 50.28 3.29 9.38
C GLN A 26 49.72 2.36 8.29
N GLY A 27 50.37 2.33 7.12
CA GLY A 27 50.18 1.26 6.14
C GLY A 27 48.87 1.23 5.34
N GLY A 28 48.40 2.38 4.85
CA GLY A 28 47.69 2.49 3.55
C GLY A 28 46.37 1.74 3.28
N LYS A 29 45.71 1.04 4.23
CA LYS A 29 44.50 0.25 3.88
C LYS A 29 43.31 0.23 4.85
N THR A 30 43.27 1.04 5.91
CA THR A 30 42.21 0.94 6.95
C THR A 30 41.23 2.12 7.07
N ILE A 31 41.46 3.22 6.35
CA ILE A 31 40.64 4.44 6.52
C ILE A 31 39.32 4.36 5.72
N ALA A 32 39.30 3.62 4.60
CA ALA A 32 38.11 3.46 3.77
C ALA A 32 37.06 2.51 4.39
N THR A 33 37.49 1.50 5.15
CA THR A 33 36.60 0.45 5.68
C THR A 33 35.78 0.91 6.89
N GLU A 34 36.33 1.73 7.79
CA GLU A 34 35.58 2.29 8.91
C GLU A 34 34.62 3.39 8.49
N ALA A 35 35.05 4.28 7.57
CA ALA A 35 34.16 5.28 6.95
C ALA A 35 33.01 4.62 6.17
N ALA A 36 33.28 3.51 5.45
CA ALA A 36 32.25 2.73 4.77
C ALA A 36 31.27 2.06 5.75
N LYS A 37 31.76 1.51 6.88
CA LYS A 37 30.90 0.97 7.95
C LYS A 37 30.04 2.05 8.60
N GLY A 38 30.59 3.23 8.86
CA GLY A 38 29.85 4.38 9.40
C GLY A 38 28.77 4.88 8.44
N MET A 39 29.09 5.00 7.15
CA MET A 39 28.10 5.36 6.12
C MET A 39 27.00 4.30 6.00
N ALA A 40 27.35 3.01 6.01
CA ALA A 40 26.36 1.93 5.98
C ALA A 40 25.42 1.97 7.20
N ALA A 41 25.94 2.21 8.40
CA ALA A 41 25.13 2.35 9.61
C ALA A 41 24.18 3.57 9.54
N ILE A 42 24.64 4.71 8.99
CA ILE A 42 23.80 5.90 8.79
C ILE A 42 22.70 5.63 7.76
N VAL A 43 23.01 4.95 6.65
CA VAL A 43 22.02 4.57 5.63
C VAL A 43 20.97 3.64 6.24
N LEU A 44 21.40 2.61 6.97
CA LEU A 44 20.50 1.69 7.65
C LEU A 44 19.60 2.40 8.67
N ALA A 45 20.15 3.30 9.50
CA ALA A 45 19.36 4.08 10.45
C ALA A 45 18.33 5.00 9.75
N LYS A 46 18.69 5.58 8.59
CA LYS A 46 17.76 6.36 7.76
C LYS A 46 16.67 5.51 7.14
N GLU A 47 16.96 4.28 6.73
CA GLU A 47 15.96 3.34 6.21
C GLU A 47 15.00 2.87 7.32
N VAL A 48 15.54 2.45 8.46
CA VAL A 48 14.77 2.04 9.63
C VAL A 48 13.84 3.17 10.11
N SER A 49 14.34 4.41 10.20
CA SER A 49 13.50 5.55 10.59
C SER A 49 12.39 5.87 9.58
N LYS A 50 12.66 5.73 8.27
CA LYS A 50 11.62 5.84 7.22
C LYS A 50 10.55 4.77 7.38
N ASP A 51 10.94 3.53 7.64
CA ASP A 51 9.98 2.43 7.79
C ASP A 51 9.17 2.53 9.07
N ILE A 52 9.77 2.96 10.19
CA ILE A 52 9.04 3.33 11.42
C ILE A 52 8.00 4.42 11.12
N THR A 53 8.40 5.46 10.37
CA THR A 53 7.49 6.56 10.01
C THR A 53 6.33 6.07 9.14
N LYS A 54 6.58 5.19 8.16
CA LYS A 54 5.53 4.58 7.33
C LYS A 54 4.60 3.71 8.17
N GLN A 55 5.14 2.88 9.06
CA GLN A 55 4.34 2.04 9.94
C GLN A 55 3.44 2.89 10.85
N GLN A 56 3.97 3.97 11.42
CA GLN A 56 3.20 4.92 12.23
C GLN A 56 2.06 5.57 11.45
N ARG A 57 2.23 5.83 10.15
CA ARG A 57 1.14 6.33 9.28
C ARG A 57 0.07 5.27 9.08
N CYS A 58 0.45 4.03 8.77
CA CYS A 58 -0.48 2.91 8.60
C CYS A 58 -1.28 2.66 9.89
N ASN A 59 -0.65 2.81 11.05
CA ASN A 59 -1.29 2.65 12.35
C ASN A 59 -2.34 3.74 12.68
N LYS A 60 -2.47 4.80 11.88
CA LYS A 60 -3.57 5.77 12.00
C LYS A 60 -4.80 5.38 11.20
N CYS A 61 -4.75 4.25 10.52
CA CYS A 61 -5.75 3.84 9.55
C CYS A 61 -6.71 2.80 10.12
N GLU A 62 -7.95 3.18 10.39
CA GLU A 62 -8.94 2.25 10.98
C GLU A 62 -9.18 1.02 10.09
N PRO A 63 -9.31 1.14 8.74
CA PRO A 63 -9.41 -0.03 7.87
C PRO A 63 -8.24 -0.99 8.00
N TYR A 64 -7.02 -0.50 8.25
CA TYR A 64 -5.82 -1.32 8.42
C TYR A 64 -5.79 -2.01 9.78
N GLN A 65 -6.19 -1.30 10.83
CA GLN A 65 -6.19 -1.82 12.21
C GLN A 65 -7.29 -2.86 12.46
N LEU A 66 -8.45 -2.69 11.84
CA LEU A 66 -9.66 -3.45 12.14
C LEU A 66 -10.05 -4.43 11.03
N GLY A 67 -9.49 -4.25 9.83
CA GLY A 67 -9.67 -5.17 8.73
C GLY A 67 -8.63 -6.29 8.74
N ASN A 68 -8.82 -7.25 7.86
CA ASN A 68 -7.92 -8.39 7.72
C ASN A 68 -7.80 -8.79 6.26
N LYS A 69 -6.66 -9.38 5.90
CA LYS A 69 -6.52 -10.06 4.61
C LYS A 69 -7.22 -11.41 4.68
N HIS A 70 -7.97 -11.77 3.64
CA HIS A 70 -8.59 -13.08 3.51
C HIS A 70 -8.39 -13.63 2.10
N GLN A 71 -8.48 -14.95 1.97
CA GLN A 71 -8.37 -15.64 0.68
C GLN A 71 -9.75 -16.13 0.26
N ILE A 72 -10.12 -15.87 -0.99
CA ILE A 72 -11.42 -16.24 -1.55
C ILE A 72 -11.24 -16.89 -2.93
N LYS A 73 -12.15 -17.79 -3.28
CA LYS A 73 -12.23 -18.44 -4.60
C LYS A 73 -13.20 -17.67 -5.47
N ARG A 74 -12.73 -17.12 -6.60
CA ARG A 74 -13.58 -16.37 -7.54
C ARG A 74 -13.44 -16.88 -8.98
N PRO A 75 -14.55 -16.99 -9.73
CA PRO A 75 -14.50 -17.19 -11.17
C PRO A 75 -14.17 -15.86 -11.85
N MET A 76 -12.89 -15.60 -12.07
CA MET A 76 -12.42 -14.32 -12.64
C MET A 76 -12.76 -14.17 -14.13
N GLY A 77 -13.09 -15.26 -14.80
CA GLY A 77 -13.38 -15.27 -16.24
C GLY A 77 -12.09 -15.14 -17.03
N ASN A 78 -11.81 -13.93 -17.52
CA ASN A 78 -10.61 -13.69 -18.32
C ASN A 78 -9.46 -13.24 -17.42
N GLU A 79 -8.23 -13.68 -17.75
CA GLU A 79 -7.03 -13.44 -16.96
C GLU A 79 -6.76 -11.96 -16.65
N ILE A 80 -7.16 -11.06 -17.55
CA ILE A 80 -6.95 -9.62 -17.37
C ILE A 80 -7.68 -9.09 -16.14
N ASN A 81 -8.79 -9.72 -15.72
CA ASN A 81 -9.53 -9.32 -14.54
C ASN A 81 -8.68 -9.56 -13.28
N THR A 82 -8.02 -10.72 -13.20
CA THR A 82 -7.09 -11.05 -12.11
C THR A 82 -5.89 -10.11 -12.14
N GLN A 83 -5.28 -9.90 -13.31
CA GLN A 83 -4.13 -9.01 -13.46
C GLN A 83 -4.49 -7.57 -13.03
N TYR A 84 -5.66 -7.09 -13.44
CA TYR A 84 -6.15 -5.76 -13.09
C TYR A 84 -6.42 -5.63 -11.59
N GLN A 85 -7.11 -6.60 -10.99
CA GLN A 85 -7.37 -6.60 -9.54
C GLN A 85 -6.07 -6.56 -8.74
N ILE A 86 -5.10 -7.41 -9.09
CA ILE A 86 -3.80 -7.47 -8.39
C ILE A 86 -2.98 -6.19 -8.61
N LYS A 87 -3.04 -5.57 -9.80
CA LYS A 87 -2.40 -4.25 -10.05
C LYS A 87 -2.97 -3.20 -9.09
N ILE A 88 -4.30 -3.03 -9.07
CA ILE A 88 -4.95 -2.02 -8.24
C ILE A 88 -4.76 -2.30 -6.75
N ALA A 89 -4.95 -3.55 -6.32
CA ALA A 89 -4.80 -3.96 -4.94
C ALA A 89 -3.40 -3.66 -4.40
N ASN A 90 -2.35 -3.85 -5.22
CA ASN A 90 -0.96 -3.64 -4.80
C ASN A 90 -0.37 -2.26 -5.15
N LEU A 91 -1.09 -1.38 -5.83
CA LEU A 91 -0.53 -0.12 -6.35
C LEU A 91 0.05 0.80 -5.26
N SER A 92 -0.61 0.88 -4.09
CA SER A 92 -0.15 1.64 -2.92
C SER A 92 -0.38 0.85 -1.62
N SER A 93 -0.20 -0.47 -1.67
CA SER A 93 -0.61 -1.36 -0.58
C SER A 93 0.39 -1.46 0.57
N TYR A 94 1.60 -0.91 0.45
CA TYR A 94 2.64 -1.09 1.46
C TYR A 94 2.10 -0.81 2.88
N PRO A 95 2.39 -1.68 3.87
CA PRO A 95 3.26 -2.86 3.80
C PRO A 95 2.56 -4.15 3.34
N LEU A 96 1.30 -4.08 2.93
CA LEU A 96 0.53 -5.24 2.45
C LEU A 96 0.98 -5.69 1.05
N THR A 97 0.75 -6.97 0.78
CA THR A 97 0.82 -7.55 -0.55
C THR A 97 -0.34 -8.52 -0.73
N PHE A 98 -1.03 -8.38 -1.84
CA PHE A 98 -2.14 -9.20 -2.30
C PHE A 98 -1.65 -10.13 -3.41
N LYS A 99 -2.07 -11.40 -3.37
CA LYS A 99 -1.63 -12.44 -4.28
C LYS A 99 -2.84 -13.13 -4.91
N ALA A 100 -2.64 -13.67 -6.09
CA ALA A 100 -3.58 -14.58 -6.74
C ALA A 100 -2.86 -15.87 -7.15
N SER A 101 -3.57 -17.00 -7.13
CA SER A 101 -3.11 -18.25 -7.72
C SER A 101 -3.18 -18.19 -9.24
N ALA A 102 -2.50 -19.11 -9.91
CA ALA A 102 -2.86 -19.44 -11.29
C ALA A 102 -4.34 -19.92 -11.34
N PRO A 103 -5.09 -19.63 -12.42
CA PRO A 103 -6.43 -20.17 -12.61
C PRO A 103 -6.41 -21.70 -12.67
N TYR A 104 -7.36 -22.35 -12.02
CA TYR A 104 -7.50 -23.81 -11.99
C TYR A 104 -8.95 -24.25 -12.16
N LEU A 105 -9.17 -25.48 -12.61
CA LEU A 105 -10.50 -26.08 -12.70
C LEU A 105 -10.85 -26.77 -11.39
N VAL A 106 -11.98 -26.39 -10.79
CA VAL A 106 -12.56 -27.12 -9.66
C VAL A 106 -13.38 -28.30 -10.21
N PRO A 107 -13.26 -29.52 -9.65
CA PRO A 107 -14.11 -30.65 -10.05
C PRO A 107 -15.60 -30.26 -10.05
N GLY A 108 -16.30 -30.52 -11.16
CA GLY A 108 -17.71 -30.14 -11.35
C GLY A 108 -17.95 -28.73 -11.90
N ASN A 109 -16.93 -27.87 -11.96
CA ASN A 109 -17.04 -26.54 -12.55
C ASN A 109 -16.54 -26.52 -14.00
N LYS A 110 -17.34 -25.89 -14.90
CA LYS A 110 -16.92 -25.62 -16.29
C LYS A 110 -16.03 -24.39 -16.42
N LYS A 111 -15.96 -23.54 -15.38
CA LYS A 111 -15.22 -22.28 -15.39
C LYS A 111 -14.00 -22.38 -14.48
N GLN A 112 -12.88 -21.84 -14.96
CA GLN A 112 -11.69 -21.67 -14.15
C GLN A 112 -11.99 -20.78 -12.94
N THR A 113 -11.37 -21.13 -11.83
CA THR A 113 -11.45 -20.46 -10.54
C THR A 113 -10.04 -19.98 -10.18
N THR A 114 -9.96 -18.82 -9.54
CA THR A 114 -8.72 -18.27 -9.01
C THR A 114 -8.88 -18.09 -7.51
N GLU A 115 -7.88 -18.49 -6.75
CA GLU A 115 -7.77 -18.06 -5.36
C GLU A 115 -7.11 -16.70 -5.32
N ILE A 116 -7.77 -15.73 -4.72
CA ILE A 116 -7.31 -14.35 -4.65
C ILE A 116 -7.35 -13.85 -3.22
N GLN A 117 -6.36 -13.06 -2.84
CA GLN A 117 -6.34 -12.38 -1.55
C GLN A 117 -7.02 -11.02 -1.68
N GLU A 118 -7.92 -10.74 -0.75
CA GLU A 118 -8.70 -9.51 -0.65
C GLU A 118 -8.62 -8.95 0.78
N TRP A 119 -9.07 -7.72 0.96
CA TRP A 119 -9.20 -7.09 2.27
C TRP A 119 -10.65 -7.17 2.76
N THR A 120 -10.88 -7.65 3.98
CA THR A 120 -12.20 -7.63 4.62
C THR A 120 -12.23 -6.62 5.75
N LEU A 121 -13.30 -5.83 5.81
CA LEU A 121 -13.56 -4.89 6.89
C LEU A 121 -15.04 -4.96 7.25
N ALA A 122 -15.35 -5.20 8.53
CA ALA A 122 -16.71 -5.33 9.04
C ALA A 122 -17.59 -6.31 8.22
N GLY A 123 -17.00 -7.41 7.73
CA GLY A 123 -17.69 -8.44 6.97
C GLY A 123 -17.89 -8.14 5.49
N VAL A 124 -17.37 -7.03 4.96
CA VAL A 124 -17.41 -6.68 3.54
C VAL A 124 -16.03 -6.77 2.93
N SER A 125 -15.93 -7.39 1.75
CA SER A 125 -14.69 -7.52 0.99
C SER A 125 -14.44 -6.31 0.10
N PHE A 126 -13.16 -6.03 -0.09
CA PHE A 126 -12.58 -5.03 -0.98
C PHE A 126 -11.37 -5.69 -1.65
N ASP A 127 -11.14 -5.39 -2.92
CA ASP A 127 -10.03 -5.98 -3.66
C ASP A 127 -8.66 -5.68 -3.04
N GLY A 128 -8.52 -4.54 -2.35
CA GLY A 128 -7.34 -4.23 -1.57
C GLY A 128 -7.52 -3.08 -0.58
N LEU A 129 -6.43 -2.76 0.12
CA LEU A 129 -6.31 -1.62 1.02
C LEU A 129 -4.98 -0.92 0.74
N TRP A 130 -5.01 0.41 0.65
CA TRP A 130 -3.85 1.28 0.65
C TRP A 130 -3.72 1.95 2.03
N PRO A 131 -2.89 1.39 2.93
CA PRO A 131 -2.92 1.73 4.36
C PRO A 131 -2.40 3.14 4.66
N MET A 132 -1.49 3.68 3.84
CA MET A 132 -0.93 5.01 4.06
C MET A 132 -1.96 6.12 3.84
N GLU A 133 -2.85 5.95 2.87
CA GLU A 133 -3.90 6.92 2.51
C GLU A 133 -5.28 6.57 3.08
N CYS A 134 -5.42 5.39 3.69
CA CYS A 134 -6.66 4.77 4.14
C CYS A 134 -7.71 4.56 3.06
N ILE A 135 -7.26 4.15 1.87
CA ILE A 135 -8.16 3.93 0.74
C ILE A 135 -8.43 2.43 0.61
N LEU A 136 -9.68 2.05 0.84
CA LEU A 136 -10.22 0.76 0.40
C LEU A 136 -10.40 0.82 -1.12
N VAL A 137 -9.91 -0.18 -1.84
CA VAL A 137 -9.92 -0.18 -3.31
C VAL A 137 -10.70 -1.35 -3.88
N GLU A 138 -11.35 -1.08 -5.00
CA GLU A 138 -12.10 -2.04 -5.81
C GLU A 138 -11.64 -1.90 -7.27
N ALA A 139 -11.53 -3.02 -7.99
CA ALA A 139 -11.06 -3.10 -9.36
C ALA A 139 -12.13 -3.73 -10.26
N LYS A 140 -12.59 -2.98 -11.26
CA LYS A 140 -13.60 -3.40 -12.22
C LYS A 140 -12.98 -3.52 -13.61
N GLY A 141 -12.64 -4.75 -13.99
CA GLY A 141 -12.12 -5.10 -15.32
C GLY A 141 -13.15 -5.81 -16.20
N ARG A 142 -13.12 -5.56 -17.51
CA ARG A 142 -13.99 -6.20 -18.51
C ARG A 142 -15.47 -5.96 -18.31
N TYR A 143 -15.85 -4.78 -17.82
CA TYR A 143 -17.28 -4.45 -17.67
C TYR A 143 -17.88 -3.78 -18.92
N GLU A 144 -17.03 -3.26 -19.82
CA GLU A 144 -17.49 -2.67 -21.08
C GLU A 144 -18.14 -3.71 -22.00
N GLN A 145 -17.73 -4.98 -21.92
CA GLN A 145 -18.36 -6.05 -22.72
C GLN A 145 -19.87 -6.15 -22.48
N PHE A 146 -20.36 -5.77 -21.29
CA PHE A 146 -21.80 -5.81 -20.97
C PHE A 146 -22.58 -4.65 -21.59
N LEU A 147 -21.91 -3.67 -22.16
CA LEU A 147 -22.49 -2.54 -22.88
C LEU A 147 -22.66 -2.83 -24.37
N ASP A 148 -22.15 -3.96 -24.87
CA ASP A 148 -22.31 -4.36 -26.27
C ASP A 148 -23.81 -4.45 -26.64
N PRO A 149 -24.29 -3.71 -27.65
CA PRO A 149 -25.68 -3.76 -28.12
C PRO A 149 -26.16 -5.15 -28.53
N LYS A 150 -25.25 -6.07 -28.86
CA LYS A 150 -25.58 -7.48 -29.17
C LYS A 150 -25.99 -8.28 -27.94
N LYS A 151 -25.67 -7.80 -26.72
CA LYS A 151 -26.09 -8.45 -25.48
C LYS A 151 -27.50 -8.02 -25.10
N LYS A 152 -28.28 -8.96 -24.55
CA LYS A 152 -29.64 -8.69 -24.08
C LYS A 152 -29.60 -7.67 -22.94
N GLU A 153 -30.47 -6.68 -23.02
CA GLU A 153 -30.52 -5.54 -22.08
C GLU A 153 -30.60 -5.96 -20.60
N PHE A 154 -31.43 -6.97 -20.29
CA PHE A 154 -31.57 -7.46 -18.91
C PHE A 154 -30.25 -7.99 -18.31
N ILE A 155 -29.30 -8.44 -19.15
CA ILE A 155 -27.98 -8.90 -18.68
C ILE A 155 -27.17 -7.70 -18.19
N ARG A 156 -27.12 -6.61 -18.99
CA ARG A 156 -26.48 -5.36 -18.61
C ARG A 156 -27.07 -4.83 -17.31
N ASP A 157 -28.39 -4.74 -17.26
CA ASP A 157 -29.09 -4.17 -16.10
C ASP A 157 -28.87 -5.01 -14.84
N SER A 158 -28.89 -6.34 -14.96
CA SER A 158 -28.59 -7.25 -13.85
C SER A 158 -27.16 -7.07 -13.33
N VAL A 159 -26.17 -7.03 -14.23
CA VAL A 159 -24.75 -6.86 -13.89
C VAL A 159 -24.51 -5.52 -13.19
N TYR A 160 -24.96 -4.42 -13.78
CA TYR A 160 -24.73 -3.09 -13.21
C TYR A 160 -25.57 -2.84 -11.95
N LYS A 161 -26.78 -3.42 -11.83
CA LYS A 161 -27.53 -3.41 -10.56
C LYS A 161 -26.77 -4.16 -9.46
N GLY A 162 -26.10 -5.26 -9.80
CA GLY A 162 -25.18 -5.97 -8.90
C GLY A 162 -24.05 -5.06 -8.42
N LEU A 163 -23.37 -4.38 -9.35
CA LEU A 163 -22.30 -3.43 -9.01
C LEU A 163 -22.78 -2.29 -8.11
N VAL A 164 -23.96 -1.73 -8.38
CA VAL A 164 -24.52 -0.65 -7.55
C VAL A 164 -24.76 -1.14 -6.12
N LYS A 165 -25.31 -2.34 -5.95
CA LYS A 165 -25.52 -2.94 -4.61
C LYS A 165 -24.22 -3.17 -3.87
N GLU A 166 -23.20 -3.67 -4.55
CA GLU A 166 -21.86 -3.87 -3.98
C GLU A 166 -21.25 -2.54 -3.53
N ALA A 167 -21.28 -1.51 -4.39
CA ALA A 167 -20.78 -0.17 -4.08
C ALA A 167 -21.53 0.48 -2.90
N GLN A 168 -22.85 0.27 -2.81
CA GLN A 168 -23.66 0.72 -1.68
C GLN A 168 -23.24 0.03 -0.38
N SER A 169 -23.08 -1.30 -0.40
CA SER A 169 -22.63 -2.08 0.76
C SER A 169 -21.26 -1.60 1.27
N GLN A 170 -20.30 -1.46 0.36
CA GLN A 170 -18.96 -0.96 0.67
C GLN A 170 -18.98 0.49 1.18
N ARG A 171 -19.81 1.37 0.60
CA ARG A 171 -19.98 2.74 1.08
C ARG A 171 -20.51 2.78 2.52
N VAL A 172 -21.49 1.93 2.86
CA VAL A 172 -22.03 1.83 4.21
C VAL A 172 -20.93 1.45 5.20
N VAL A 173 -20.10 0.47 4.87
CA VAL A 173 -18.94 0.09 5.69
C VAL A 173 -17.95 1.24 5.80
N LYS A 174 -17.53 1.84 4.68
CA LYS A 174 -16.60 2.99 4.68
C LYS A 174 -17.10 4.11 5.59
N ASN A 175 -18.38 4.45 5.55
CA ASN A 175 -18.95 5.53 6.36
C ASN A 175 -18.93 5.28 7.89
N ARG A 176 -18.68 4.04 8.33
CA ARG A 176 -18.54 3.70 9.76
C ARG A 176 -17.16 4.06 10.33
N PHE A 177 -16.17 4.31 9.47
CA PHE A 177 -14.78 4.56 9.86
C PHE A 177 -14.36 5.96 9.40
N LYS A 178 -13.91 6.80 10.32
CA LYS A 178 -13.62 8.23 10.07
C LYS A 178 -12.46 8.45 9.09
N THR A 179 -11.48 7.56 9.13
CA THR A 179 -10.26 7.64 8.32
C THR A 179 -10.42 6.99 6.95
N ALA A 180 -11.47 6.18 6.76
CA ALA A 180 -11.64 5.37 5.57
C ALA A 180 -12.08 6.19 4.35
N LYS A 181 -11.44 5.92 3.23
CA LYS A 181 -11.82 6.33 1.88
C LYS A 181 -12.15 5.09 1.06
N LEU A 182 -12.90 5.28 -0.02
CA LEU A 182 -13.28 4.20 -0.94
C LEU A 182 -13.19 4.71 -2.37
N ASN A 183 -12.38 4.02 -3.18
CA ASN A 183 -12.22 4.31 -4.60
C ASN A 183 -12.42 3.04 -5.42
N TRP A 184 -13.21 3.15 -6.49
CA TRP A 184 -13.41 2.10 -7.49
C TRP A 184 -12.63 2.45 -8.75
N TYR A 185 -11.75 1.55 -9.18
CA TYR A 185 -10.93 1.70 -10.37
C TYR A 185 -11.53 0.88 -11.51
N PHE A 186 -11.78 1.53 -12.64
CA PHE A 186 -12.31 0.90 -13.84
C PHE A 186 -11.21 0.81 -14.89
N TYR A 187 -11.06 -0.39 -15.46
CA TYR A 187 -10.14 -0.62 -16.58
C TYR A 187 -10.64 0.06 -17.85
N GLU A 188 -11.96 0.15 -18.05
CA GLU A 188 -12.57 0.79 -19.22
C GLU A 188 -13.34 2.08 -18.89
N GLN A 189 -13.14 3.11 -19.71
CA GLN A 189 -13.79 4.40 -19.53
C GLN A 189 -15.31 4.31 -19.77
N ALA A 190 -15.77 3.52 -20.74
CA ALA A 190 -17.19 3.37 -21.02
C ALA A 190 -17.93 2.68 -19.86
N ALA A 191 -17.35 1.62 -19.29
CA ALA A 191 -17.88 0.96 -18.10
C ALA A 191 -17.99 1.90 -16.91
N LYS A 192 -16.95 2.70 -16.65
CA LYS A 192 -16.96 3.73 -15.62
C LYS A 192 -18.10 4.73 -15.82
N ARG A 193 -18.21 5.31 -17.02
CA ARG A 193 -19.24 6.32 -17.33
C ARG A 193 -20.64 5.76 -17.14
N HIS A 194 -20.89 4.55 -17.63
CA HIS A 194 -22.17 3.89 -17.45
C HIS A 194 -22.46 3.63 -15.97
N PHE A 195 -21.50 3.11 -15.21
CA PHE A 195 -21.63 2.91 -13.77
C PHE A 195 -21.91 4.22 -13.02
N ASP A 196 -21.21 5.31 -13.33
CA ASP A 196 -21.42 6.61 -12.68
C ASP A 196 -22.86 7.12 -12.86
N ILE A 197 -23.44 6.90 -14.05
CA ILE A 197 -24.83 7.28 -14.36
C ILE A 197 -25.80 6.42 -13.54
N VAL A 198 -25.72 5.09 -13.67
CA VAL A 198 -26.70 4.18 -13.05
C VAL A 198 -26.57 4.14 -11.52
N SER A 199 -25.37 4.34 -10.99
CA SER A 199 -25.13 4.40 -9.54
C SER A 199 -25.42 5.77 -8.92
N ARG A 200 -25.65 6.80 -9.76
CA ARG A 200 -25.70 8.21 -9.33
C ARG A 200 -24.46 8.59 -8.52
N ARG A 201 -23.28 8.14 -8.98
CA ARG A 201 -21.97 8.39 -8.36
C ARG A 201 -21.93 8.03 -6.87
N VAL A 202 -22.44 6.83 -6.54
CA VAL A 202 -22.53 6.38 -5.14
C VAL A 202 -21.17 6.30 -4.44
N VAL A 203 -20.10 6.04 -5.19
CA VAL A 203 -18.71 5.98 -4.74
C VAL A 203 -17.81 6.78 -5.69
N THR A 204 -16.61 7.13 -5.23
CA THR A 204 -15.59 7.75 -6.10
C THR A 204 -15.12 6.71 -7.12
N THR A 205 -15.17 7.06 -8.39
CA THR A 205 -14.72 6.19 -9.49
C THR A 205 -13.57 6.82 -10.26
N ILE A 206 -12.61 6.00 -10.67
CA ILE A 206 -11.40 6.43 -11.36
C ILE A 206 -11.23 5.54 -12.60
N PHE A 207 -10.92 6.14 -13.75
CA PHE A 207 -10.50 5.38 -14.93
C PHE A 207 -8.98 5.21 -14.86
N MET A 208 -8.52 3.96 -14.84
CA MET A 208 -7.10 3.63 -14.76
C MET A 208 -6.86 2.32 -15.52
N PRO A 209 -6.41 2.37 -16.78
CA PRO A 209 -6.10 1.16 -17.54
C PRO A 209 -4.84 0.46 -16.99
N LEU A 210 -4.62 -0.77 -17.46
CA LEU A 210 -3.38 -1.54 -17.22
C LEU A 210 -2.17 -0.83 -17.84
#